data_AF-A0A8B7V032-F1
#
_entry.id   AF-A0A8B7V032-F1
#
_cell.length_a   1.000
_cell.length_b   1.000
_cell.length_c   1.000
_cell.angle_alpha   90.00
_cell.angle_beta   90.00
_cell.angle_gamma   90.00
#
_symmetry.space_group_name_H-M   'P 1'
#
loop_
_entity.id
_entity.type
_entity.pdbx_description
1 polymer ?
#
loop_
_entity_poly.entity_id
_entity_poly.type
_entity_poly.pdbx_seq_one_letter_code
_entity_poly.pdbx_strand_id
1 'polypeptide(L)'
;MDQVGDSTVVGTSRLRDLYDKFEEELGSRQEKAKAARPPWEPPKTKLDEDLESSSESECESDEDSTCSSSSDSEVFDVIAEIKRKKAHPDRLHDELWYNDPGQMNDGPLCKCSAKARRTGIRHSIYPGEEAIKPCRPMTNNAGRLFHYRITVSPPTNFLTDRPTVIEYDDHEYIFEGFSMFAHAPLTNIPLCKVIRFNIDYTIHFIEEMMPEVREKIT
;
A
#
# COMPACT_ATOMS: atom_id res chain seq x y z
N MET A 1 -9.09 -33.31 -10.74
CA MET A 1 -8.84 -31.94 -10.26
C MET A 1 -10.18 -31.42 -9.84
N ASP A 2 -10.49 -31.58 -8.55
CA ASP A 2 -11.85 -31.40 -8.08
C ASP A 2 -12.05 -29.92 -7.77
N GLN A 3 -13.04 -29.30 -8.41
CA GLN A 3 -13.42 -27.92 -8.11
C GLN A 3 -13.81 -27.83 -6.63
N VAL A 4 -13.20 -26.90 -5.89
CA VAL A 4 -13.44 -26.74 -4.45
C VAL A 4 -14.27 -25.47 -4.22
N GLY A 5 -15.59 -25.64 -4.12
CA GLY A 5 -16.55 -24.52 -4.06
C GLY A 5 -16.71 -23.84 -5.42
N ASP A 6 -16.96 -22.52 -5.42
CA ASP A 6 -17.23 -21.76 -6.64
C ASP A 6 -15.94 -21.32 -7.39
N SER A 7 -14.83 -22.01 -7.17
CA SER A 7 -13.57 -21.74 -7.88
C SER A 7 -13.51 -22.54 -9.18
N THR A 8 -13.09 -21.90 -10.27
CA THR A 8 -12.92 -22.57 -11.57
C THR A 8 -11.53 -23.14 -11.77
N VAL A 9 -10.51 -22.58 -11.08
CA VAL A 9 -9.11 -22.99 -11.17
C VAL A 9 -8.53 -23.26 -9.78
N VAL A 10 -7.77 -24.35 -9.67
CA VAL A 10 -7.11 -24.81 -8.44
C VAL A 10 -5.61 -24.99 -8.69
N GLY A 11 -4.80 -24.49 -7.76
CA GLY A 11 -3.35 -24.61 -7.81
C GLY A 11 -2.85 -26.03 -7.63
N THR A 12 -1.84 -26.41 -8.39
CA THR A 12 -1.16 -27.71 -8.29
C THR A 12 -0.09 -27.70 -7.19
N SER A 13 0.51 -28.85 -6.87
CA SER A 13 1.68 -28.91 -5.99
C SER A 13 2.85 -28.10 -6.54
N ARG A 14 3.07 -28.15 -7.86
CA ARG A 14 4.11 -27.37 -8.55
C ARG A 14 3.97 -25.86 -8.31
N LEU A 15 2.74 -25.36 -8.23
CA LEU A 15 2.49 -23.95 -7.91
C LEU A 15 2.90 -23.61 -6.47
N ARG A 16 2.66 -24.50 -5.52
CA ARG A 16 3.06 -24.32 -4.11
C ARG A 16 4.58 -24.25 -3.99
N ASP A 17 5.28 -25.19 -4.60
CA ASP A 17 6.76 -25.21 -4.58
C ASP A 17 7.35 -23.92 -5.19
N LEU A 18 6.72 -23.41 -6.26
CA LEU A 18 7.13 -22.15 -6.89
C LEU A 18 6.87 -20.93 -5.98
N TYR A 19 5.74 -20.90 -5.26
CA TYR A 19 5.41 -19.84 -4.31
C TYR A 19 6.41 -19.81 -3.15
N ASP A 20 6.72 -20.97 -2.57
CA ASP A 20 7.67 -21.08 -1.47
C ASP A 20 9.06 -20.59 -1.91
N LYS A 21 9.51 -21.00 -3.10
CA LYS A 21 10.78 -20.52 -3.67
C LYS A 21 10.77 -19.01 -3.91
N PHE A 22 9.69 -18.47 -4.47
CA PHE A 22 9.56 -17.04 -4.74
C PHE A 22 9.61 -16.22 -3.44
N GLU A 23 8.90 -16.67 -2.40
CA GLU A 23 8.88 -16.01 -1.10
C GLU A 23 10.27 -16.03 -0.44
N GLU A 24 10.98 -17.16 -0.51
CA GLU A 24 12.32 -17.28 0.06
C GLU A 24 13.35 -16.40 -0.66
N GLU A 25 13.33 -16.39 -2.00
CA GLU A 25 14.34 -15.73 -2.82
C GLU A 25 14.08 -14.23 -3.01
N LEU A 26 12.81 -13.82 -3.15
CA LEU A 26 12.42 -12.45 -3.50
C LEU A 26 11.61 -11.76 -2.40
N GLY A 27 10.63 -12.44 -1.79
CA GLY A 27 9.77 -11.86 -0.72
C GLY A 27 10.58 -11.46 0.51
N SER A 28 11.37 -12.39 1.04
CA SER A 28 12.22 -12.19 2.22
C SER A 28 13.55 -11.50 1.91
N ARG A 29 13.83 -11.14 0.65
CA ARG A 29 15.14 -10.61 0.23
C ARG A 29 15.50 -9.30 0.93
N GLN A 30 14.54 -8.40 1.05
CA GLN A 30 14.77 -7.08 1.66
C GLN A 30 15.05 -7.22 3.16
N GLU A 31 14.29 -8.07 3.87
CA GLU A 31 14.48 -8.31 5.29
C GLU A 31 15.85 -8.91 5.60
N LYS A 32 16.25 -9.93 4.83
CA LYS A 32 17.59 -10.53 4.89
C LYS A 32 18.68 -9.48 4.65
N ALA A 33 18.51 -8.62 3.65
CA ALA A 33 19.46 -7.57 3.33
C ALA A 33 19.55 -6.47 4.41
N LYS A 34 18.42 -6.12 5.05
CA LYS A 34 18.39 -5.17 6.18
C LYS A 34 19.03 -5.75 7.43
N ALA A 35 18.74 -7.01 7.75
CA ALA A 35 19.30 -7.70 8.92
C ALA A 35 20.84 -7.86 8.85
N ALA A 36 21.41 -7.92 7.64
CA ALA A 36 22.85 -7.99 7.43
C ALA A 36 23.57 -6.63 7.63
N ARG A 37 22.83 -5.52 7.70
CA ARG A 37 23.40 -4.17 7.86
C ARG A 37 23.51 -3.82 9.35
N PRO A 38 24.44 -2.93 9.74
CA PRO A 38 24.48 -2.38 11.09
C PRO A 38 23.14 -1.72 11.45
N PRO A 39 22.65 -1.87 12.69
CA PRO A 39 21.45 -1.18 13.14
C PRO A 39 21.67 0.33 13.06
N TRP A 40 20.77 1.02 12.38
CA TRP A 40 20.74 2.48 12.32
C TRP A 40 19.65 2.98 13.25
N GLU A 41 20.05 3.64 14.32
CA GLU A 41 19.13 4.40 15.16
C GLU A 41 19.11 5.85 14.67
N PRO A 42 17.97 6.34 14.17
CA PRO A 42 17.85 7.73 13.80
C PRO A 42 18.12 8.62 15.02
N PRO A 43 18.83 9.75 14.86
CA PRO A 43 18.96 10.73 15.94
C PRO A 43 17.58 11.09 16.49
N LYS A 44 17.40 10.94 17.81
CA LYS A 44 16.13 11.29 18.48
C LYS A 44 15.78 12.74 18.23
N THR A 45 14.50 12.99 17.96
CA THR A 45 13.94 14.33 17.81
C THR A 45 13.05 14.65 19.01
N LYS A 46 12.75 15.93 19.23
CA LYS A 46 11.81 16.36 20.28
C LYS A 46 10.42 15.69 20.16
N LEU A 47 10.00 15.32 18.95
CA LEU A 47 8.75 14.57 18.75
C LEU A 47 8.79 13.16 19.34
N ASP A 48 9.96 12.52 19.35
CA ASP A 48 10.14 11.21 19.96
C ASP A 48 10.07 11.32 21.49
N GLU A 49 10.48 12.45 22.06
CA GLU A 49 10.41 12.76 23.50
C GLU A 49 8.97 13.06 23.95
N ASP A 50 8.18 13.79 23.16
CA ASP A 50 6.77 14.10 23.48
C ASP A 50 5.86 12.85 23.43
N LEU A 51 6.17 11.88 22.56
CA LEU A 51 5.43 10.62 22.46
C LEU A 51 5.68 9.71 23.67
N GLU A 52 6.92 9.64 24.18
CA GLU A 52 7.25 8.92 25.42
C GLU A 52 6.60 9.58 26.65
N SER A 53 6.45 10.91 26.66
CA SER A 53 5.73 11.61 27.75
C SER A 53 4.21 11.38 27.73
N SER A 54 3.64 11.00 26.58
CA SER A 54 2.18 10.87 26.38
C SER A 54 1.65 9.45 26.61
N SER A 55 2.52 8.44 26.73
CA SER A 55 2.11 7.05 27.02
C SER A 55 1.81 6.79 28.49
N GLU A 56 2.19 7.69 29.39
CA GLU A 56 2.13 7.48 30.85
C GLU A 56 0.86 8.06 31.52
N SER A 57 -0.01 8.76 30.79
CA SER A 57 -1.17 9.44 31.40
C SER A 57 -2.49 8.68 31.17
N GLU A 58 -2.82 7.75 32.07
CA GLU A 58 -4.21 7.33 32.30
C GLU A 58 -4.94 8.47 33.02
N CYS A 59 -5.71 9.29 32.29
CA CYS A 59 -6.52 10.35 32.88
C CYS A 59 -8.01 9.93 32.94
N GLU A 60 -8.38 9.28 34.04
CA GLU A 60 -9.74 9.21 34.55
C GLU A 60 -9.99 10.47 35.40
N SER A 61 -10.69 11.48 34.88
CA SER A 61 -11.31 12.54 35.70
C SER A 61 -12.33 13.34 34.90
N ASP A 62 -13.59 13.21 35.29
CA ASP A 62 -14.68 14.13 34.97
C ASP A 62 -14.54 15.46 35.74
N GLU A 63 -15.30 16.46 35.27
CA GLU A 63 -15.73 17.68 35.97
C GLU A 63 -14.82 18.94 35.88
N ASP A 64 -15.34 19.93 35.14
CA ASP A 64 -15.07 21.39 35.17
C ASP A 64 -13.66 21.84 35.59
N SER A 65 -12.74 21.85 34.64
CA SER A 65 -11.53 22.68 34.72
C SER A 65 -11.37 23.52 33.47
N THR A 66 -11.45 24.82 33.67
CA THR A 66 -11.18 25.86 32.67
C THR A 66 -9.71 25.78 32.27
N CYS A 67 -9.40 24.96 31.28
CA CYS A 67 -8.06 24.81 30.76
C CYS A 67 -7.67 26.08 29.98
N SER A 68 -6.88 26.94 30.62
CA SER A 68 -6.07 27.92 29.90
C SER A 68 -5.01 27.15 29.12
N SER A 69 -5.34 26.73 27.90
CA SER A 69 -4.42 26.09 26.96
C SER A 69 -3.45 27.12 26.39
N SER A 70 -2.53 27.59 27.22
CA SER A 70 -1.32 28.26 26.78
C SER A 70 -0.13 27.30 26.89
N SER A 71 -0.24 26.14 26.26
CA SER A 71 0.96 25.38 25.89
C SER A 71 1.46 25.98 24.59
N ASP A 72 2.45 26.86 24.73
CA ASP A 72 3.37 27.24 23.66
C ASP A 72 3.80 25.96 22.95
N SER A 73 3.21 25.72 21.79
CA SER A 73 3.54 24.58 20.94
C SER A 73 4.91 24.90 20.36
N GLU A 74 5.97 24.50 21.07
CA GLU A 74 7.35 24.71 20.66
C GLU A 74 7.49 24.29 19.19
N VAL A 75 7.90 25.25 18.37
CA VAL A 75 7.87 25.16 16.91
C VAL A 75 8.66 23.93 16.47
N PHE A 76 7.95 22.92 15.98
CA PHE A 76 8.54 21.74 15.35
C PHE A 76 9.60 22.15 14.32
N ASP A 77 10.87 21.79 14.55
CA ASP A 77 11.98 22.17 13.68
C ASP A 77 11.99 21.30 12.40
N VAL A 78 11.17 21.71 11.44
CA VAL A 78 11.06 21.11 10.10
C VAL A 78 12.43 21.02 9.41
N ILE A 79 13.32 22.00 9.65
CA ILE A 79 14.64 22.05 8.99
C ILE A 79 15.55 20.94 9.53
N ALA A 80 15.53 20.72 10.85
CA ALA A 80 16.25 19.61 11.47
C ALA A 80 15.75 18.25 10.96
N GLU A 81 14.42 18.09 10.82
CA GLU A 81 13.81 16.86 10.32
C GLU A 81 14.19 16.57 8.86
N ILE A 82 14.14 17.57 7.99
CA ILE A 82 14.60 17.45 6.59
C ILE A 82 16.06 17.00 6.53
N LYS A 83 16.94 17.58 7.36
CA LYS A 83 18.36 17.19 7.40
C LYS A 83 18.53 15.74 7.87
N ARG A 84 17.75 15.32 8.87
CA ARG A 84 17.74 13.94 9.38
C ARG A 84 17.31 12.95 8.30
N LYS A 85 16.23 13.24 7.57
CA LYS A 85 15.74 12.42 6.44
C LYS A 85 16.75 12.35 5.30
N LYS A 86 17.45 13.45 5.00
CA LYS A 86 18.58 13.44 4.07
C LYS A 86 19.75 12.59 4.60
N ALA A 87 19.98 12.49 5.89
CA ALA A 87 21.02 11.62 6.42
C ALA A 87 20.65 10.12 6.45
N HIS A 88 19.47 9.72 5.94
CA HIS A 88 19.02 8.32 5.99
C HIS A 88 19.99 7.37 5.25
N PRO A 89 20.45 6.27 5.88
CA PRO A 89 21.48 5.40 5.32
C PRO A 89 21.04 4.66 4.05
N ASP A 90 19.74 4.36 3.93
CA ASP A 90 19.19 3.69 2.75
C ASP A 90 18.83 4.66 1.61
N ARG A 91 19.14 5.95 1.75
CA ARG A 91 18.96 6.93 0.68
C ARG A 91 20.02 6.72 -0.40
N LEU A 92 19.59 6.52 -1.64
CA LEU A 92 20.49 6.21 -2.77
C LEU A 92 21.21 7.42 -3.36
N HIS A 93 20.63 8.63 -3.27
CA HIS A 93 21.16 9.85 -3.87
C HIS A 93 20.66 11.10 -3.13
N ASP A 94 21.37 12.22 -3.23
CA ASP A 94 21.06 13.44 -2.50
C ASP A 94 19.69 14.07 -2.83
N GLU A 95 19.23 13.84 -4.06
CA GLU A 95 17.94 14.33 -4.58
C GLU A 95 16.78 13.34 -4.34
N LEU A 96 17.09 12.13 -3.88
CA LEU A 96 16.10 11.10 -3.59
C LEU A 96 15.74 11.10 -2.11
N TRP A 97 14.54 10.67 -1.80
CA TRP A 97 14.06 10.52 -0.43
C TRP A 97 13.80 9.04 -0.17
N TYR A 98 14.11 8.60 1.06
CA TYR A 98 13.73 7.27 1.52
C TYR A 98 12.35 7.34 2.18
N ASN A 99 11.48 6.38 1.87
CA ASN A 99 10.10 6.35 2.36
C ASN A 99 10.02 5.60 3.69
N ASP A 100 9.99 6.34 4.79
CA ASP A 100 9.74 5.78 6.12
C ASP A 100 8.24 5.56 6.38
N PRO A 101 7.84 4.39 6.93
CA PRO A 101 6.43 4.14 7.26
C PRO A 101 5.85 5.19 8.21
N GLY A 102 4.68 5.75 7.86
CA GLY A 102 3.97 6.73 8.68
C GLY A 102 4.60 8.12 8.73
N GLN A 103 5.60 8.39 7.88
CA GLN A 103 6.34 9.66 7.84
C GLN A 103 6.20 10.32 6.46
N MET A 104 6.28 11.64 6.45
CA MET A 104 6.48 12.51 5.29
C MET A 104 7.94 12.99 5.27
N ASN A 105 8.31 13.75 4.24
CA ASN A 105 9.64 14.37 4.15
C ASN A 105 9.93 15.37 5.29
N ASP A 106 8.86 15.98 5.81
CA ASP A 106 8.91 17.03 6.82
C ASP A 106 8.42 16.55 8.20
N GLY A 107 8.50 15.25 8.49
CA GLY A 107 8.11 14.65 9.78
C GLY A 107 6.88 13.74 9.70
N PRO A 108 6.12 13.52 10.79
CA PRO A 108 5.07 12.50 10.81
C PRO A 108 3.92 12.82 9.85
N LEU A 109 3.38 11.78 9.20
CA LEU A 109 2.24 11.88 8.28
C LEU A 109 0.96 12.39 8.96
N CYS A 110 0.81 12.11 10.26
CA CYS A 110 -0.34 12.50 11.04
C CYS A 110 0.11 13.15 12.36
N LYS A 111 -0.47 14.33 12.65
CA LYS A 111 -0.28 15.07 13.90
C LYS A 111 -1.54 15.08 14.78
N CYS A 112 -2.51 14.22 14.48
CA CYS A 112 -3.73 14.09 15.28
C CYS A 112 -3.45 13.38 16.60
N SER A 113 -4.27 13.67 17.62
CA SER A 113 -4.22 12.96 18.91
C SER A 113 -4.50 11.46 18.75
N ALA A 114 -4.08 10.65 19.73
CA ALA A 114 -4.33 9.20 19.73
C ALA A 114 -5.83 8.84 19.62
N LYS A 115 -6.71 9.64 20.23
CA LYS A 115 -8.17 9.48 20.09
C LYS A 115 -8.64 9.76 18.66
N ALA A 116 -8.14 10.84 18.05
CA ALA A 116 -8.48 11.21 16.68
C ALA A 116 -7.87 10.27 15.62
N ARG A 117 -6.77 9.57 15.91
CA ARG A 117 -6.21 8.55 15.01
C ARG A 117 -7.07 7.29 14.87
N ARG A 118 -7.94 7.02 15.86
CA ARG A 118 -8.87 5.89 15.84
C ARG A 118 -10.11 6.14 14.98
N THR A 119 -10.27 7.35 14.45
CA THR A 119 -11.42 7.72 13.62
C THR A 119 -10.95 8.55 12.41
N GLY A 120 -11.74 8.54 11.33
CA GLY A 120 -11.55 9.43 10.20
C GLY A 120 -10.93 8.78 8.96
N ILE A 121 -11.44 9.22 7.82
CA ILE A 121 -11.12 8.67 6.49
C ILE A 121 -9.66 8.89 6.07
N ARG A 122 -8.97 9.90 6.63
CA ARG A 122 -7.53 10.13 6.37
C ARG A 122 -6.63 9.11 7.07
N HIS A 123 -7.15 8.36 8.04
CA HIS A 123 -6.47 7.25 8.69
C HIS A 123 -6.89 5.89 8.09
N SER A 124 -7.51 5.91 6.89
CA SER A 124 -8.03 4.72 6.21
C SER A 124 -9.11 3.98 7.02
N ILE A 125 -9.93 4.73 7.77
CA ILE A 125 -11.08 4.19 8.51
C ILE A 125 -12.36 4.66 7.80
N TYR A 126 -13.00 3.75 7.07
CA TYR A 126 -14.21 4.01 6.31
C TYR A 126 -15.43 3.43 7.04
N PRO A 127 -16.38 4.27 7.51
CA PRO A 127 -17.57 3.78 8.21
C PRO A 127 -18.39 2.83 7.35
N GLY A 128 -18.79 1.69 7.92
CA GLY A 128 -19.58 0.66 7.24
C GLY A 128 -18.75 -0.45 6.59
N GLU A 129 -17.42 -0.31 6.52
CA GLU A 129 -16.56 -1.44 6.16
C GLU A 129 -16.47 -2.43 7.32
N GLU A 130 -16.63 -3.71 7.00
CA GLU A 130 -16.48 -4.82 7.93
C GLU A 130 -15.28 -5.69 7.55
N ALA A 131 -14.85 -6.56 8.46
CA ALA A 131 -13.79 -7.52 8.17
C ALA A 131 -14.18 -8.43 6.99
N ILE A 132 -13.42 -8.34 5.90
CA ILE A 132 -13.61 -9.16 4.71
C ILE A 132 -13.19 -10.60 5.04
N LYS A 133 -14.11 -11.56 4.87
CA LYS A 133 -13.80 -12.99 5.09
C LYS A 133 -12.64 -13.40 4.18
N PRO A 134 -11.59 -14.11 4.65
CA PRO A 134 -10.50 -14.53 3.77
C PRO A 134 -10.99 -15.41 2.61
N CYS A 135 -10.38 -15.27 1.43
CA CYS A 135 -10.58 -16.20 0.32
C CYS A 135 -9.85 -17.52 0.56
N ARG A 136 -10.21 -18.56 -0.20
CA ARG A 136 -9.50 -19.83 -0.14
C ARG A 136 -8.12 -19.66 -0.79
N PRO A 137 -7.03 -20.01 -0.09
CA PRO A 137 -5.69 -19.96 -0.69
C PRO A 137 -5.58 -21.00 -1.80
N MET A 138 -4.65 -20.78 -2.75
CA MET A 138 -4.38 -21.69 -3.88
C MET A 138 -5.57 -21.95 -4.81
N THR A 139 -6.63 -21.15 -4.77
CA THR A 139 -7.72 -21.18 -5.75
C THR A 139 -8.04 -19.77 -6.25
N ASN A 140 -8.68 -19.66 -7.42
CA ASN A 140 -8.98 -18.34 -8.00
C ASN A 140 -10.22 -17.66 -7.41
N ASN A 141 -11.06 -18.36 -6.64
CA ASN A 141 -12.25 -17.80 -5.97
C ASN A 141 -13.23 -17.11 -6.93
N ALA A 142 -13.41 -17.67 -8.13
CA ALA A 142 -14.19 -17.04 -9.20
C ALA A 142 -15.61 -16.62 -8.81
N GLY A 143 -16.39 -17.49 -8.17
CA GLY A 143 -17.75 -17.13 -7.74
C GLY A 143 -17.83 -16.05 -6.66
N ARG A 144 -16.70 -15.54 -6.16
CA ARG A 144 -16.63 -14.56 -5.08
C ARG A 144 -15.97 -13.23 -5.47
N LEU A 145 -15.14 -13.24 -6.52
CA LEU A 145 -14.37 -12.08 -6.94
C LEU A 145 -14.91 -11.51 -8.25
N PHE A 146 -15.11 -10.21 -8.28
CA PHE A 146 -15.54 -9.45 -9.46
C PHE A 146 -14.31 -8.84 -10.12
N HIS A 147 -14.13 -9.12 -11.41
CA HIS A 147 -12.94 -8.70 -12.17
C HIS A 147 -13.20 -7.39 -12.94
N TYR A 148 -12.25 -6.45 -12.80
CA TYR A 148 -12.25 -5.18 -13.51
C TYR A 148 -10.87 -4.92 -14.09
N ARG A 149 -10.79 -4.55 -15.38
CA ARG A 149 -9.56 -4.03 -15.97
C ARG A 149 -9.46 -2.53 -15.68
N ILE A 150 -8.29 -2.12 -15.17
CA ILE A 150 -7.99 -0.71 -14.88
C ILE A 150 -7.30 -0.10 -16.10
N THR A 151 -7.86 1.00 -16.60
CA THR A 151 -7.24 1.79 -17.67
C THR A 151 -7.22 3.27 -17.31
N VAL A 152 -6.28 4.02 -17.87
CA VAL A 152 -6.10 5.45 -17.60
C VAL A 152 -6.17 6.24 -18.90
N SER A 153 -6.98 7.30 -18.91
CA SER A 153 -7.17 8.21 -20.04
C SER A 153 -6.89 9.65 -19.62
N PRO A 154 -6.07 10.43 -20.35
CA PRO A 154 -5.34 10.05 -21.56
C PRO A 154 -4.10 9.16 -21.24
N PRO A 155 -3.61 8.36 -22.20
CA PRO A 155 -2.48 7.44 -21.98
C PRO A 155 -1.09 8.13 -22.06
N THR A 156 -1.02 9.46 -21.91
CA THR A 156 0.15 10.30 -22.22
C THR A 156 1.45 9.84 -21.57
N ASN A 157 1.40 9.39 -20.32
CA ASN A 157 2.58 8.96 -19.57
C ASN A 157 2.69 7.42 -19.42
N PHE A 158 1.81 6.68 -20.09
CA PHE A 158 1.74 5.22 -19.98
C PHE A 158 2.30 4.50 -21.21
N LEU A 159 2.24 5.15 -22.38
CA LEU A 159 2.88 4.64 -23.60
C LEU A 159 4.37 4.99 -23.57
N THR A 160 5.21 3.96 -23.48
CA THR A 160 6.68 4.09 -23.47
C THR A 160 7.27 3.39 -24.69
N ASP A 161 8.43 3.85 -25.15
CA ASP A 161 9.20 3.23 -26.21
C ASP A 161 9.83 1.88 -25.78
N ARG A 162 9.94 1.66 -24.47
CA ARG A 162 10.49 0.45 -23.85
C ARG A 162 9.53 -0.12 -22.81
N PRO A 163 8.44 -0.77 -23.23
CA PRO A 163 7.50 -1.39 -22.32
C PRO A 163 8.13 -2.60 -21.62
N THR A 164 7.51 -3.06 -20.53
CA THR A 164 7.88 -4.35 -19.93
C THR A 164 7.36 -5.47 -20.82
N VAL A 165 8.28 -6.31 -21.31
CA VAL A 165 7.98 -7.45 -22.19
C VAL A 165 8.46 -8.73 -21.52
N ILE A 166 7.64 -9.77 -21.57
CA ILE A 166 8.01 -11.14 -21.20
C ILE A 166 7.80 -12.06 -22.40
N GLU A 167 8.71 -13.02 -22.59
CA GLU A 167 8.62 -13.99 -23.68
C GLU A 167 8.11 -15.32 -23.14
N TYR A 168 7.16 -15.93 -23.85
CA TYR A 168 6.63 -17.26 -23.52
C TYR A 168 6.07 -17.93 -24.79
N ASP A 169 6.39 -19.21 -25.00
CA ASP A 169 5.89 -20.01 -26.13
C ASP A 169 6.13 -19.34 -27.51
N ASP A 170 7.34 -18.81 -27.73
CA ASP A 170 7.73 -18.05 -28.94
C ASP A 170 6.88 -16.78 -29.22
N HIS A 171 6.17 -16.28 -28.21
CA HIS A 171 5.41 -15.03 -28.28
C HIS A 171 5.92 -14.00 -27.26
N GLU A 172 5.89 -12.74 -27.68
CA GLU A 172 6.14 -11.59 -26.80
C GLU A 172 4.84 -11.09 -26.17
N TYR A 173 4.82 -10.97 -24.85
CA TYR A 173 3.71 -10.42 -24.09
C TYR A 173 4.11 -9.07 -23.49
N ILE A 174 3.34 -8.04 -23.81
CA ILE A 174 3.59 -6.65 -23.40
C ILE A 174 2.69 -6.28 -22.23
N PHE A 175 3.24 -5.57 -21.25
CA PHE A 175 2.46 -5.05 -20.13
C PHE A 175 1.36 -4.08 -20.58
N GLU A 176 0.10 -4.38 -20.24
CA GLU A 176 -1.09 -3.58 -20.61
C GLU A 176 -1.89 -3.14 -19.36
N GLY A 177 -1.21 -2.69 -18.32
CA GLY A 177 -1.87 -2.19 -17.10
C GLY A 177 -2.23 -3.30 -16.12
N PHE A 178 -3.30 -3.09 -15.35
CA PHE A 178 -3.63 -3.92 -14.19
C PHE A 178 -5.07 -4.43 -14.22
N SER A 179 -5.24 -5.66 -13.76
CA SER A 179 -6.52 -6.22 -13.35
C SER A 179 -6.73 -6.01 -11.85
N MET A 180 -7.97 -5.73 -11.47
CA MET A 180 -8.42 -5.61 -10.08
C MET A 180 -9.52 -6.63 -9.80
N PHE A 181 -9.46 -7.22 -8.62
CA PHE A 181 -10.46 -8.17 -8.13
C PHE A 181 -11.10 -7.61 -6.86
N ALA A 182 -12.41 -7.38 -6.89
CA ALA A 182 -13.18 -6.87 -5.76
C ALA A 182 -14.05 -7.96 -5.14
N HIS A 183 -14.27 -7.90 -3.82
CA HIS A 183 -15.14 -8.84 -3.09
C HIS A 183 -16.63 -8.47 -3.19
N ALA A 184 -16.95 -7.33 -3.80
CA ALA A 184 -18.30 -6.84 -4.04
C ALA A 184 -18.34 -6.14 -5.41
N PRO A 185 -19.47 -6.19 -6.13
CA PRO A 185 -19.59 -5.55 -7.43
C PRO A 185 -19.56 -4.02 -7.29
N LEU A 186 -18.84 -3.37 -8.19
CA LEU A 186 -18.74 -1.91 -8.27
C LEU A 186 -19.97 -1.36 -8.97
N THR A 187 -21.05 -1.14 -8.22
CA THR A 187 -22.30 -0.59 -8.75
C THR A 187 -22.34 0.93 -8.58
N ASN A 188 -22.67 1.66 -9.65
CA ASN A 188 -22.88 3.12 -9.65
C ASN A 188 -21.72 3.95 -9.07
N ILE A 189 -20.47 3.51 -9.25
CA ILE A 189 -19.29 4.25 -8.81
C ILE A 189 -18.97 5.37 -9.81
N PRO A 190 -18.80 6.63 -9.36
CA PRO A 190 -18.44 7.71 -10.25
C PRO A 190 -17.03 7.52 -10.82
N LEU A 191 -16.77 8.14 -11.98
CA LEU A 191 -15.44 8.14 -12.58
C LEU A 191 -14.41 8.75 -11.63
N CYS A 192 -13.29 8.06 -11.45
CA CYS A 192 -12.19 8.55 -10.65
C CYS A 192 -11.32 9.47 -11.51
N LYS A 193 -11.26 10.75 -11.14
CA LYS A 193 -10.40 11.74 -11.80
C LYS A 193 -9.26 12.17 -10.88
N VAL A 194 -8.06 12.23 -11.42
CA VAL A 194 -6.85 12.63 -10.69
C VAL A 194 -5.98 13.51 -11.56
N ILE A 195 -5.54 14.64 -11.00
CA ILE A 195 -4.61 15.52 -11.68
C ILE A 195 -3.18 15.12 -11.29
N ARG A 196 -2.39 14.72 -12.29
CA ARG A 196 -0.97 14.43 -12.11
C ARG A 196 -0.20 14.92 -13.33
N PHE A 197 1.03 15.40 -13.16
CA PHE A 197 1.83 15.99 -14.24
C PHE A 197 1.09 17.12 -15.00
N ASN A 198 0.23 17.88 -14.31
CA ASN A 198 -0.64 18.89 -14.89
C ASN A 198 -1.60 18.37 -15.97
N ILE A 199 -1.91 17.06 -15.96
CA ILE A 199 -2.87 16.40 -16.83
C ILE A 199 -4.01 15.86 -15.96
N ASP A 200 -5.26 16.12 -16.36
CA ASP A 200 -6.45 15.52 -15.75
C ASP A 200 -6.64 14.10 -16.29
N TYR A 201 -6.27 13.10 -15.50
CA TYR A 201 -6.47 11.70 -15.83
C TYR A 201 -7.80 11.20 -15.29
N THR A 202 -8.46 10.38 -16.08
CA THR A 202 -9.61 9.57 -15.68
C THR A 202 -9.18 8.11 -15.60
N ILE A 203 -9.43 7.50 -14.45
CA ILE A 203 -9.22 6.07 -14.21
C ILE A 203 -10.56 5.35 -14.44
N HIS A 204 -10.54 4.37 -15.34
CA HIS A 204 -11.71 3.57 -15.70
C HIS A 204 -11.58 2.17 -15.12
N PHE A 205 -12.68 1.68 -14.53
CA PHE A 205 -12.84 0.30 -14.08
C PHE A 205 -13.81 -0.38 -15.03
N ILE A 206 -13.28 -1.15 -15.99
CA ILE A 206 -14.09 -1.82 -17.02
C ILE A 206 -14.34 -3.24 -16.55
N GLU A 207 -15.60 -3.62 -16.34
CA GLU A 207 -15.95 -5.00 -16.00
C GLU A 207 -15.61 -5.91 -17.16
N GLU A 208 -14.83 -6.96 -16.89
CA GLU A 208 -14.40 -7.91 -17.91
C GLU A 208 -14.53 -9.34 -17.38
N MET A 209 -14.58 -10.29 -18.32
CA MET A 209 -14.58 -11.71 -17.96
C MET A 209 -13.34 -12.04 -17.13
N MET A 210 -13.50 -12.98 -16.20
CA MET A 210 -12.42 -13.37 -15.32
C MET A 210 -11.30 -14.04 -16.09
N PRO A 211 -10.04 -13.57 -15.94
CA PRO A 211 -8.93 -14.20 -16.60
C PRO A 211 -8.65 -15.55 -15.95
N GLU A 212 -8.79 -16.62 -16.72
CA GLU A 212 -8.46 -17.98 -16.28
C GLU A 212 -7.16 -18.42 -16.95
N VAL A 213 -6.22 -18.93 -16.14
CA VAL A 213 -5.02 -19.57 -16.66
C VAL A 213 -5.42 -20.94 -17.22
N ARG A 214 -5.55 -21.02 -18.54
CA ARG A 214 -5.78 -22.29 -19.23
C ARG A 214 -4.43 -22.94 -19.49
N GLU A 215 -4.19 -24.13 -18.96
CA GLU A 215 -3.13 -24.99 -19.49
C GLU A 215 -3.46 -25.28 -20.95
N LYS A 216 -2.75 -24.65 -21.89
CA LYS A 216 -2.57 -25.28 -23.20
C LYS A 216 -1.63 -26.46 -22.96
N ILE A 217 -2.24 -27.62 -22.75
CA ILE A 217 -1.55 -28.90 -22.83
C ILE A 217 -1.03 -29.02 -24.26
N THR A 218 0.29 -28.99 -24.41
CA THR A 218 1.01 -29.61 -25.53
C THR A 218 2.32 -30.16 -25.01
#